data_AF-F7M845-F1
#
_entry.id   AF-F7M845-F1
#
_cell.length_a   1.000
_cell.length_b   1.000
_cell.length_c   1.000
_cell.angle_alpha   90.00
_cell.angle_beta   90.00
_cell.angle_gamma   90.00
#
_symmetry.space_group_name_H-M   'P 1'
#
loop_
_entity.id
_entity.type
_entity.pdbx_description
1 polymer ?
#
loop_
_entity_poly.entity_id
_entity_poly.type
_entity_poly.pdbx_seq_one_letter_code
_entity_poly.pdbx_strand_id
1 'polypeptide(L)'
;MVVSLILIGLYFLFGDSLGVSSLFLLVFFLFYVFCCAVSICAVVFVLLSEMYPTKVRGLAMSIAGFALWIGTYLIGQLTPWMLQNLTPAGTFFLFALMCVPYMLIVWKLVPETTGKSLEEIERYWTRSE
;
A
#
# COMPACT_ATOMS: atom_id res chain seq x y z
N MET A 1 4.08 8.44 0.87
CA MET A 1 4.28 7.20 0.07
C MET A 1 4.31 7.46 -1.43
N VAL A 2 3.20 7.87 -2.06
CA VAL A 2 3.15 8.11 -3.53
C VAL A 2 4.15 9.17 -3.98
N VAL A 3 4.21 10.31 -3.27
CA VAL A 3 5.18 11.38 -3.54
C VAL A 3 6.62 10.87 -3.48
N SER A 4 6.95 10.03 -2.49
CA SER A 4 8.28 9.44 -2.35
C SER A 4 8.65 8.55 -3.55
N LEU A 5 7.71 7.74 -4.05
CA LEU A 5 7.94 6.89 -5.23
C LEU A 5 8.12 7.71 -6.51
N ILE A 6 7.38 8.80 -6.67
CA ILE A 6 7.53 9.74 -7.79
C ILE A 6 8.91 10.40 -7.74
N LEU A 7 9.35 10.87 -6.56
CA LEU A 7 10.67 11.47 -6.38
C LEU A 7 11.81 10.49 -6.67
N ILE A 8 11.65 9.21 -6.28
CA ILE A 8 12.61 8.14 -6.62
C ILE A 8 12.64 7.91 -8.14
N GLY A 9 11.47 7.83 -8.79
CA GLY A 9 11.39 7.69 -10.25
C GLY A 9 12.04 8.86 -11.00
N LEU A 10 11.83 10.09 -10.53
CA LEU A 10 12.48 11.28 -11.08
C LEU A 10 13.99 11.29 -10.85
N TYR A 11 14.47 10.82 -9.69
CA TYR A 11 15.90 10.64 -9.43
C TYR A 11 16.52 9.67 -10.43
N PHE A 12 15.85 8.57 -10.78
CA PHE A 12 16.37 7.64 -11.79
C PHE A 12 16.35 8.17 -13.23
N LEU A 13 15.59 9.23 -13.53
CA LEU A 13 15.59 9.89 -14.85
C LEU A 13 16.59 11.06 -14.95
N PHE A 14 16.74 11.83 -13.87
CA PHE A 14 17.49 13.10 -13.88
C PHE A 14 18.64 13.16 -12.87
N GLY A 15 18.77 12.18 -11.98
CA GLY A 15 19.76 12.16 -10.91
C GLY A 15 21.20 12.08 -11.44
N ASP A 16 21.42 11.25 -12.47
CA ASP A 16 22.74 11.12 -13.11
C ASP A 16 23.15 12.38 -13.89
N SER A 17 22.19 13.07 -14.54
CA SER A 17 22.47 14.30 -15.29
C SER A 17 22.66 15.53 -14.40
N LEU A 18 22.10 15.53 -13.20
CA LEU A 18 22.22 16.61 -12.22
C LEU A 18 23.32 16.38 -11.17
N GLY A 19 24.04 15.25 -11.22
CA GLY A 19 25.10 14.93 -10.27
C GLY A 19 24.62 14.76 -8.82
N VAL A 20 23.37 14.35 -8.63
CA VAL A 20 22.76 14.24 -7.29
C VAL A 20 23.36 13.04 -6.56
N SER A 21 23.76 13.25 -5.30
CA SER A 21 24.34 12.18 -4.47
C SER A 21 23.33 11.07 -4.19
N SER A 22 23.81 9.82 -4.18
CA SER A 22 23.05 8.62 -3.80
C SER A 22 22.46 8.68 -2.38
N LEU A 23 22.96 9.58 -1.53
CA LEU A 23 22.39 9.86 -0.22
C LEU A 23 20.94 10.40 -0.30
N PHE A 24 20.63 11.22 -1.31
CA PHE A 24 19.27 11.74 -1.49
C PHE A 24 18.28 10.63 -1.85
N LEU A 25 18.70 9.70 -2.71
CA LEU A 25 17.92 8.52 -3.06
C LEU A 25 17.62 7.66 -1.81
N LEU A 26 18.64 7.43 -0.98
CA LEU A 26 18.50 6.66 0.26
C LEU A 26 17.49 7.30 1.22
N VAL A 27 17.56 8.62 1.39
CA VAL A 27 16.61 9.36 2.26
C VAL A 27 15.17 9.21 1.76
N PHE A 28 14.92 9.34 0.46
CA PHE A 28 13.57 9.15 -0.09
C PHE A 28 13.06 7.71 0.06
N PHE A 29 13.95 6.73 -0.06
CA PHE A 29 13.63 5.33 0.19
C PHE A 29 13.26 5.07 1.66
N LEU A 30 14.07 5.57 2.60
CA LEU A 30 13.79 5.44 4.04
C LEU A 30 12.50 6.15 4.42
N PHE A 31 12.24 7.32 3.84
CA PHE A 31 10.99 8.04 4.05
C PHE A 31 9.78 7.27 3.48
N TYR A 32 9.93 6.62 2.32
CA TYR A 32 8.91 5.71 1.79
C TYR A 32 8.62 4.55 2.75
N VAL A 33 9.67 3.88 3.26
CA VAL A 33 9.52 2.77 4.22
C VAL A 33 8.84 3.23 5.51
N PHE A 34 9.24 4.39 6.03
CA PHE A 34 8.62 5.00 7.21
C PHE A 34 7.12 5.26 7.00
N CYS A 35 6.73 5.89 5.88
CA CYS A 35 5.32 6.09 5.56
C CYS A 35 4.55 4.77 5.43
N CYS A 36 5.15 3.74 4.84
CA CYS A 36 4.50 2.44 4.65
C CYS A 36 4.23 1.75 6.00
N ALA A 37 5.22 1.78 6.90
CA ALA A 37 5.13 1.18 8.22
C ALA A 37 4.04 1.84 9.09
N VAL A 38 3.96 3.17 9.09
CA VAL A 38 2.99 3.91 9.90
C VAL A 38 1.57 3.81 9.33
N SER A 39 1.42 3.76 8.01
CA SER A 39 0.11 3.77 7.35
C SER A 39 -0.39 2.36 7.06
N ILE A 40 0.08 1.73 5.99
CA ILE A 40 -0.55 0.54 5.42
C ILE A 40 -0.35 -0.68 6.33
N CYS A 41 0.86 -0.85 6.88
CA CYS A 41 1.18 -2.05 7.67
C CYS A 41 0.41 -2.10 9.00
N ALA A 42 0.21 -0.98 9.69
CA ALA A 42 -0.52 -0.95 10.95
C ALA A 42 -2.04 -0.87 10.73
N VAL A 43 -2.49 0.03 9.85
CA VAL A 43 -3.91 0.37 9.73
C VAL A 43 -4.70 -0.75 9.05
N VAL A 44 -4.16 -1.41 8.03
CA VAL A 44 -4.91 -2.43 7.27
C VAL A 44 -5.35 -3.59 8.16
N PHE A 45 -4.46 -4.13 9.00
CA PHE A 45 -4.82 -5.25 9.87
C PHE A 45 -5.81 -4.83 10.96
N VAL A 46 -5.65 -3.64 11.54
CA VAL A 46 -6.60 -3.13 12.54
C VAL A 46 -7.98 -2.98 11.91
N LEU A 47 -8.05 -2.31 10.76
CA LEU A 47 -9.30 -1.99 10.09
C LEU A 47 -10.03 -3.26 9.61
N LEU A 48 -9.30 -4.25 9.09
CA LEU A 48 -9.91 -5.57 8.79
C LEU A 48 -10.46 -6.24 10.05
N SER A 49 -9.80 -6.11 11.20
CA SER A 49 -10.29 -6.71 12.45
C SER A 49 -11.58 -6.05 12.96
N GLU A 50 -11.76 -4.76 12.67
CA GLU A 50 -12.91 -3.95 13.10
C GLU A 50 -14.10 -4.08 12.13
N MET A 51 -13.83 -4.23 10.83
CA MET A 51 -14.88 -4.35 9.81
C MET A 51 -15.66 -5.68 9.87
N TYR A 52 -14.98 -6.78 10.21
CA TYR A 52 -15.60 -8.11 10.12
C TYR A 52 -16.26 -8.54 11.45
N PRO A 53 -17.49 -9.11 11.38
CA PRO A 53 -18.17 -9.62 12.56
C PRO A 53 -17.38 -10.74 13.22
N THR A 54 -17.46 -10.83 14.55
CA THR A 54 -16.67 -11.75 15.38
C THR A 54 -16.71 -13.19 14.90
N LYS A 55 -17.85 -13.64 14.37
CA LYS A 55 -18.08 -15.02 13.89
C LYS A 55 -17.26 -15.40 12.66
N VAL A 56 -16.98 -14.47 11.74
CA VAL A 56 -16.28 -14.73 10.46
C VAL A 56 -14.90 -14.07 10.37
N ARG A 57 -14.55 -13.24 11.35
CA ARG A 57 -13.30 -12.47 11.39
C ARG A 57 -12.06 -13.31 11.16
N GLY A 58 -11.97 -14.48 11.80
CA GLY A 58 -10.81 -15.36 11.65
C GLY A 58 -10.63 -15.85 10.20
N LEU A 59 -11.73 -16.23 9.55
CA LEU A 59 -11.71 -16.68 8.15
C LEU A 59 -11.37 -15.52 7.20
N ALA A 60 -12.01 -14.37 7.38
CA ALA A 60 -11.77 -13.18 6.57
C ALA A 60 -10.31 -12.69 6.66
N MET A 61 -9.74 -12.67 7.87
CA MET A 61 -8.34 -12.35 8.10
C MET A 61 -7.39 -13.33 7.42
N SER A 62 -7.72 -14.63 7.44
CA SER A 62 -6.90 -15.67 6.82
C SER A 62 -6.86 -15.53 5.30
N ILE A 63 -8.01 -15.25 4.68
CA ILE A 63 -8.11 -15.01 3.23
C ILE A 63 -7.37 -13.73 2.84
N ALA A 64 -7.54 -12.65 3.60
CA ALA A 64 -6.84 -11.39 3.36
C ALA A 64 -5.32 -11.55 3.52
N GLY A 65 -4.86 -12.27 4.55
CA GLY A 65 -3.46 -12.58 4.75
C GLY A 65 -2.89 -13.42 3.60
N PHE A 66 -3.63 -14.43 3.13
CA PHE A 66 -3.21 -15.24 1.99
C PHE A 66 -3.09 -14.41 0.71
N ALA A 67 -4.06 -13.54 0.42
CA ALA A 67 -4.01 -12.62 -0.72
C ALA A 67 -2.81 -11.65 -0.62
N LEU A 68 -2.52 -11.13 0.58
CA LEU A 68 -1.35 -10.29 0.84
C LEU A 68 -0.04 -11.03 0.55
N TRP A 69 0.08 -12.27 1.01
CA TRP A 69 1.29 -13.08 0.78
C TRP A 69 1.47 -13.42 -0.69
N ILE A 70 0.40 -13.74 -1.42
CA ILE A 70 0.46 -13.93 -2.88
C ILE A 70 0.93 -12.65 -3.57
N GLY A 71 0.33 -11.50 -3.23
CA GLY A 71 0.74 -10.22 -3.80
C GLY A 71 2.21 -9.89 -3.51
N THR A 72 2.66 -10.16 -2.29
CA THR A 72 4.06 -9.98 -1.88
C THR A 72 5.01 -10.87 -2.67
N TYR A 73 4.64 -12.15 -2.86
CA TYR A 73 5.40 -13.09 -3.67
C TYR A 73 5.49 -12.65 -5.13
N LEU A 74 4.35 -12.27 -5.74
CA LEU A 74 4.29 -11.80 -7.12
C LEU A 74 5.13 -10.55 -7.32
N ILE A 75 5.03 -9.55 -6.45
CA ILE A 75 5.85 -8.33 -6.53
C ILE A 75 7.33 -8.70 -6.37
N GLY A 76 7.68 -9.59 -5.44
CA GLY A 76 9.06 -10.03 -5.23
C GLY A 76 9.67 -10.70 -6.47
N GLN A 77 8.90 -11.48 -7.21
CA GLN A 77 9.34 -12.12 -8.46
C GLN A 77 9.31 -11.19 -9.66
N LEU A 78 8.30 -10.32 -9.75
CA LEU A 78 8.10 -9.45 -10.90
C LEU A 78 9.05 -8.23 -10.86
N THR A 79 9.45 -7.76 -9.68
CA THR A 79 10.31 -6.58 -9.53
C THR A 79 11.67 -6.74 -10.25
N PRO A 80 12.44 -7.83 -10.08
CA PRO A 80 13.67 -8.05 -10.84
C PRO A 80 13.45 -8.02 -12.35
N TRP A 81 12.37 -8.66 -12.83
CA TRP A 81 12.01 -8.69 -14.24
C TRP A 81 11.65 -7.29 -14.77
N MET A 82 10.92 -6.49 -13.98
CA MET A 82 10.58 -5.11 -14.31
C MET A 82 11.81 -4.20 -14.33
N LEU A 83 12.73 -4.35 -13.38
CA LEU A 83 13.96 -3.56 -13.36
C LEU A 83 14.83 -3.80 -14.60
N GLN A 84 14.84 -5.03 -15.12
CA GLN A 84 15.60 -5.38 -16.33
C GLN A 84 14.91 -4.90 -17.62
N ASN A 85 13.58 -5.02 -17.72
CA ASN A 85 12.86 -4.76 -18.98
C ASN A 85 12.25 -3.35 -19.07
N LEU A 86 11.81 -2.78 -17.95
CA LEU A 86 11.05 -1.52 -17.87
C LEU A 86 11.89 -0.32 -17.41
N THR A 87 13.17 -0.55 -17.12
CA THR A 87 14.12 0.36 -16.44
C THR A 87 13.71 0.68 -14.99
N PRO A 88 14.67 1.08 -14.12
CA PRO A 88 14.37 1.44 -12.73
C PRO A 88 13.31 2.54 -12.61
N ALA A 89 13.42 3.62 -13.39
CA ALA A 89 12.46 4.71 -13.38
C ALA A 89 11.03 4.24 -13.72
N GLY A 90 10.87 3.47 -14.79
CA GLY A 90 9.56 2.94 -15.21
C GLY A 90 8.92 2.04 -14.15
N THR A 91 9.72 1.25 -13.45
CA THR A 91 9.26 0.39 -12.35
C THR A 91 8.69 1.19 -11.17
N PHE A 92 9.41 2.23 -10.71
CA PHE A 92 8.93 3.07 -9.60
C PHE A 92 7.73 3.93 -9.98
N PHE A 93 7.64 4.42 -11.22
CA PHE A 93 6.44 5.12 -11.70
C PHE A 93 5.23 4.19 -11.77
N LEU A 94 5.40 2.94 -12.19
CA LEU A 94 4.32 1.96 -12.18
C LEU A 94 3.82 1.69 -10.75
N PHE A 95 4.73 1.54 -9.79
CA PHE A 95 4.35 1.40 -8.38
C PHE A 95 3.62 2.64 -7.84
N ALA A 96 4.07 3.85 -8.19
CA ALA A 96 3.37 5.08 -7.83
C ALA A 96 1.95 5.12 -8.44
N LEU A 97 1.81 4.72 -9.71
CA LEU A 97 0.52 4.64 -10.39
C LEU A 97 -0.43 3.64 -9.73
N MET A 98 0.06 2.47 -9.33
CA MET A 98 -0.74 1.45 -8.63
C MET A 98 -1.23 1.89 -7.24
N CYS A 99 -0.56 2.85 -6.62
CA CYS A 99 -1.02 3.42 -5.35
C CYS A 99 -2.27 4.31 -5.50
N VAL A 100 -2.53 4.86 -6.70
CA VAL A 100 -3.70 5.73 -6.97
C VAL A 100 -5.03 4.97 -6.87
N PRO A 101 -5.26 3.85 -7.59
CA PRO A 101 -6.50 3.10 -7.45
C PRO A 101 -6.68 2.54 -6.03
N TYR A 102 -5.60 2.12 -5.38
CA TYR A 102 -5.65 1.73 -3.96
C TYR A 102 -6.19 2.87 -3.07
N MET A 103 -5.64 4.08 -3.22
CA MET A 103 -6.08 5.25 -2.45
C MET A 103 -7.54 5.60 -2.74
N LEU A 104 -7.98 5.51 -4.00
CA LEU A 104 -9.37 5.75 -4.39
C LEU A 104 -10.32 4.71 -3.79
N ILE A 105 -9.93 3.44 -3.77
CA ILE A 105 -10.72 2.36 -3.18
C ILE A 105 -10.85 2.58 -1.68
N VAL A 106 -9.75 2.85 -0.97
CA VAL A 106 -9.79 3.12 0.47
C VAL A 106 -10.66 4.33 0.77
N TRP A 107 -10.51 5.43 0.01
CA TRP A 107 -11.28 6.64 0.26
C TRP A 107 -12.79 6.50 0.01
N LYS A 108 -13.20 5.68 -0.96
CA LYS A 108 -14.63 5.51 -1.31
C LYS A 108 -15.33 4.34 -0.63
N LEU A 109 -14.65 3.21 -0.48
CA LEU A 109 -15.27 1.94 -0.05
C LEU A 109 -15.03 1.62 1.42
N VAL A 110 -14.01 2.22 2.05
CA VAL A 110 -13.71 1.95 3.46
C VAL A 110 -14.38 3.02 4.33
N PRO A 111 -15.41 2.65 5.12
CA PRO A 111 -16.02 3.59 6.06
C PRO A 111 -15.04 3.88 7.20
N GLU A 112 -15.02 5.13 7.68
CA GLU A 112 -14.28 5.50 8.89
C GLU A 112 -14.82 4.71 10.10
N THR A 113 -13.96 3.86 10.66
CA THR A 113 -14.21 3.04 11.86
C THR A 113 -13.83 3.78 13.15
N THR A 114 -13.09 4.89 13.03
CA THR A 114 -12.59 5.67 14.16
C THR A 114 -13.74 6.18 15.04
N GLY A 115 -13.76 5.75 16.31
CA GLY A 115 -14.72 6.22 17.32
C GLY A 115 -16.10 5.55 17.29
N LYS A 116 -16.28 4.49 16.50
CA LYS A 116 -17.52 3.69 16.49
C LYS A 116 -17.33 2.39 17.25
N SER A 117 -18.39 1.90 17.88
CA SER A 117 -18.38 0.56 18.47
C SER A 117 -18.40 -0.52 17.38
N LEU A 118 -17.83 -1.69 17.68
CA LEU A 118 -17.85 -2.85 16.77
C LEU A 118 -19.27 -3.22 16.35
N GLU A 119 -20.26 -3.06 17.24
CA GLU A 119 -21.67 -3.36 16.99
C GLU A 119 -22.36 -2.36 16.05
N GLU A 120 -21.92 -1.09 16.05
CA GLU A 120 -22.40 -0.07 15.11
C GLU A 120 -21.82 -0.29 13.71
N ILE A 121 -20.55 -0.70 13.62
CA ILE A 121 -19.91 -1.07 12.36
C ILE A 121 -20.57 -2.33 11.79
N GLU A 122 -20.81 -3.33 12.63
CA GLU A 122 -21.54 -4.54 12.21
C GLU A 122 -22.93 -4.15 11.69
N ARG A 123 -23.72 -3.37 12.45
CA ARG A 123 -25.04 -2.89 11.99
C ARG A 123 -24.98 -2.08 10.69
N TYR A 124 -23.93 -1.31 10.44
CA TYR A 124 -23.74 -0.60 9.17
C TYR A 124 -23.60 -1.57 8.00
N TRP A 125 -22.92 -2.70 8.18
CA TRP A 125 -22.74 -3.72 7.15
C TRP A 125 -23.92 -4.70 7.03
N THR A 126 -24.58 -5.06 8.14
CA THR A 126 -25.73 -5.99 8.13
C THR A 126 -27.07 -5.35 7.85
N ARG A 127 -27.17 -4.01 7.86
CA ARG A 127 -28.38 -3.31 7.39
C ARG A 127 -28.44 -3.40 5.87
N SER A 128 -28.79 -4.58 5.37
CA SER A 128 -29.56 -4.69 4.14
C SER A 128 -30.84 -3.86 4.33
N GLU A 129 -31.22 -3.13 3.29
CA GLU A 129 -32.63 -2.75 3.14
C GLU A 129 -33.56 -3.96 3.31
#